data_AF-A0AAV4HTB9-F1
#
_entry.id   AF-A0AAV4HTB9-F1
#
_cell.length_a   1.000
_cell.length_b   1.000
_cell.length_c   1.000
_cell.angle_alpha   90.00
_cell.angle_beta   90.00
_cell.angle_gamma   90.00
#
_symmetry.space_group_name_H-M   'P 1'
#
loop_
_entity.id
_entity.type
_entity.pdbx_description
1 polymer ?
#
loop_
_entity_poly.entity_id
_entity_poly.type
_entity_poly.pdbx_seq_one_letter_code
_entity_poly.pdbx_strand_id
1 'polypeptide(L)'
;MNYACLLTFLSLLFLTAHSLECYQCQTLAGKGCDDPFNRDAELSSSFLGECDDDSYCVKYKTVVKLRDSGAINSWERHSVVVTRACEPRKGKTQQCTGWQNNGGITIKCWCGSDGCNSGRNVIPSRALTILSFLAAVLTLARRLL
;
A
#
# COMPACT_ATOMS: atom_id res chain seq x y z
N MET A 1 -29.01 -3.18 30.30
CA MET A 1 -27.66 -3.48 29.76
C MET A 1 -27.88 -4.20 28.44
N ASN A 2 -27.60 -3.55 27.30
CA ASN A 2 -28.11 -3.98 26.00
C ASN A 2 -27.25 -5.12 25.42
N TYR A 3 -27.60 -6.36 25.75
CA TYR A 3 -27.05 -7.57 25.12
C TYR A 3 -27.13 -7.55 23.58
N ALA A 4 -28.07 -6.78 23.03
CA ALA A 4 -28.17 -6.51 21.59
C ALA A 4 -26.95 -5.77 21.01
N CYS A 5 -26.37 -4.79 21.72
CA CYS A 5 -25.15 -4.10 21.28
C CYS A 5 -23.92 -5.00 21.38
N LEU A 6 -23.90 -5.93 22.34
CA LEU A 6 -22.82 -6.90 22.49
C LEU A 6 -22.85 -7.94 21.36
N LEU A 7 -24.05 -8.42 21.00
CA LEU A 7 -24.27 -9.38 19.91
C LEU A 7 -23.96 -8.80 18.53
N THR A 8 -24.30 -7.52 18.28
CA THR A 8 -23.91 -6.85 17.02
C THR A 8 -22.42 -6.56 16.94
N PHE A 9 -21.76 -6.28 18.06
CA PHE A 9 -20.30 -6.16 18.11
C PHE A 9 -19.61 -7.51 17.92
N LEU A 10 -20.19 -8.60 18.44
CA LEU A 10 -19.69 -9.97 18.23
C LEU A 10 -19.90 -10.49 16.80
N SER A 11 -20.98 -10.11 16.11
CA SER A 11 -21.17 -10.49 14.70
C SER A 11 -20.27 -9.71 13.73
N LEU A 12 -19.78 -8.54 14.12
CA LEU A 12 -18.72 -7.81 13.42
C LEU A 12 -17.32 -8.48 13.55
N LEU A 13 -17.17 -9.44 14.46
CA LEU A 13 -15.94 -10.22 14.69
C LEU A 13 -15.88 -11.52 13.90
N PHE A 14 -16.81 -11.79 12.97
CA PHE A 14 -16.60 -12.80 11.93
C PHE A 14 -15.49 -12.32 11.00
N LEU A 15 -14.25 -12.46 11.49
CA LEU A 15 -12.99 -12.20 10.84
C LEU A 15 -12.95 -13.06 9.58
N THR A 16 -13.12 -12.42 8.44
CA THR A 16 -12.72 -13.03 7.18
C THR A 16 -11.21 -13.16 7.20
N ALA A 17 -10.73 -14.41 7.16
CA ALA A 17 -9.32 -14.71 6.94
C ALA A 17 -9.03 -14.54 5.44
N HIS A 18 -8.89 -13.29 5.00
CA HIS A 18 -8.39 -13.02 3.65
C HIS A 18 -6.87 -13.12 3.65
N SER A 19 -6.31 -13.81 2.67
CA SER A 19 -4.89 -13.73 2.35
C SER A 19 -4.55 -12.28 1.97
N LEU A 20 -3.34 -11.85 2.29
CA LEU A 20 -2.85 -10.51 1.96
C LEU A 20 -2.91 -10.30 0.44
N GLU A 21 -3.53 -9.22 -0.02
CA GLU A 21 -3.55 -8.85 -1.44
C GLU A 21 -2.56 -7.71 -1.72
N CYS A 22 -1.69 -7.88 -2.70
CA CYS A 22 -0.70 -6.88 -3.06
C CYS A 22 -0.74 -6.57 -4.55
N TYR A 23 -0.30 -5.37 -4.92
CA TYR A 23 -0.06 -5.09 -6.34
C TYR A 23 1.17 -5.88 -6.81
N GLN A 24 1.05 -6.58 -7.93
CA GLN A 24 2.05 -7.45 -8.52
C GLN A 24 2.26 -7.04 -9.98
N CYS A 25 3.26 -6.19 -10.23
CA CYS A 25 3.51 -5.63 -11.57
C CYS A 25 4.94 -5.11 -11.71
N GLN A 26 5.37 -4.86 -12.95
CA GLN A 26 6.65 -4.22 -13.25
C GLN A 26 6.52 -3.23 -14.41
N THR A 27 7.17 -2.07 -14.32
CA THR A 27 7.19 -1.02 -15.37
C THR A 27 7.62 -1.57 -16.74
N LEU A 28 8.56 -2.51 -16.78
CA LEU A 28 9.06 -3.10 -18.03
C LEU A 28 8.09 -4.09 -18.69
N ALA A 29 7.23 -4.73 -17.90
CA ALA A 29 6.34 -5.81 -18.36
C ALA A 29 4.92 -5.34 -18.69
N GLY A 30 4.49 -4.17 -18.20
CA GLY A 30 3.14 -3.67 -18.43
C GLY A 30 3.02 -2.16 -18.27
N LYS A 31 2.18 -1.53 -19.11
CA LYS A 31 1.74 -0.13 -18.93
C LYS A 31 1.08 0.01 -17.55
N GLY A 32 1.16 1.15 -16.87
CA GLY A 32 0.38 1.40 -15.65
C GLY A 32 0.95 0.88 -14.34
N CYS A 33 2.13 0.24 -14.34
CA CYS A 33 2.89 -0.04 -13.12
C CYS A 33 3.83 1.11 -12.71
N ASP A 34 3.68 2.28 -13.31
CA ASP A 34 4.54 3.42 -13.08
C ASP A 34 4.36 4.04 -11.68
N ASP A 35 5.16 5.06 -11.40
CA ASP A 35 5.06 5.88 -10.20
C ASP A 35 5.02 7.36 -10.61
N PRO A 36 3.96 8.12 -10.27
CA PRO A 36 2.90 7.79 -9.33
C PRO A 36 1.95 6.68 -9.81
N PHE A 37 1.59 5.79 -8.89
CA PHE A 37 0.66 4.69 -9.17
C PHE A 37 -0.77 5.22 -9.26
N ASN A 38 -1.44 5.01 -10.38
CA ASN A 38 -2.85 5.36 -10.54
C ASN A 38 -3.73 4.15 -10.22
N ARG A 39 -4.17 4.03 -8.96
CA ARG A 39 -5.04 2.92 -8.52
C ARG A 39 -6.36 2.85 -9.29
N ASP A 40 -6.82 3.98 -9.83
CA ASP A 40 -8.12 4.11 -10.50
C ASP A 40 -8.02 3.83 -12.01
N ALA A 41 -6.81 3.57 -12.53
CA ALA A 41 -6.66 3.12 -13.91
C ALA A 41 -7.25 1.72 -14.06
N GLU A 42 -7.97 1.49 -15.16
CA GLU A 42 -8.63 0.21 -15.49
C GLU A 42 -7.68 -0.99 -15.39
N LEU A 43 -6.41 -0.79 -15.70
CA LEU A 43 -5.38 -1.82 -15.65
C LEU A 43 -4.85 -2.08 -14.23
N SER A 44 -4.98 -1.13 -13.30
CA SER A 44 -4.36 -1.25 -11.98
C SER A 44 -5.08 -2.23 -11.06
N SER A 45 -6.39 -2.44 -11.24
CA SER A 45 -7.13 -3.50 -10.55
C SER A 45 -6.63 -4.89 -10.95
N SER A 46 -6.22 -5.08 -12.21
CA SER A 46 -5.67 -6.35 -12.71
C SER A 46 -4.33 -6.74 -12.10
N PHE A 47 -3.64 -5.78 -11.47
CA PHE A 47 -2.38 -6.04 -10.78
C PHE A 47 -2.56 -6.47 -9.33
N LEU A 48 -3.77 -6.36 -8.77
CA LEU A 48 -4.01 -6.81 -7.40
C LEU A 48 -4.16 -8.33 -7.39
N GLY A 49 -3.41 -9.01 -6.54
CA GLY A 49 -3.49 -10.46 -6.41
C GLY A 49 -3.10 -10.93 -5.02
N GLU A 50 -3.61 -12.10 -4.65
CA GLU A 50 -3.34 -12.78 -3.38
C GLU A 50 -1.85 -13.14 -3.24
N CYS A 51 -1.36 -13.06 -2.01
CA CYS A 51 -0.04 -13.53 -1.60
C CYS A 51 -0.14 -14.82 -0.80
N ASP A 52 0.96 -15.58 -0.79
CA ASP A 52 1.15 -16.69 0.15
C ASP A 52 1.07 -16.24 1.61
N ASP A 53 0.82 -17.19 2.50
CA ASP A 53 0.84 -17.00 3.94
C ASP A 53 2.15 -16.37 4.42
N ASP A 54 2.05 -15.52 5.45
CA ASP A 54 3.18 -14.80 6.06
C ASP A 54 4.00 -13.95 5.07
N SER A 55 3.30 -13.22 4.20
CA SER A 55 3.91 -12.29 3.24
C SER A 55 3.86 -10.81 3.68
N TYR A 56 4.66 -10.00 3.00
CA TYR A 56 4.52 -8.56 2.91
C TYR A 56 4.31 -8.14 1.46
N CYS A 57 3.56 -7.06 1.27
CA CYS A 57 3.62 -6.33 0.02
C CYS A 57 4.96 -5.60 -0.05
N VAL A 58 5.61 -5.68 -1.21
CA VAL A 58 6.86 -4.97 -1.47
C VAL A 58 6.71 -4.03 -2.65
N LYS A 59 7.36 -2.86 -2.58
CA LYS A 59 7.58 -1.93 -3.69
C LYS A 59 9.06 -1.67 -3.85
N TYR A 60 9.58 -1.89 -5.04
CA TYR A 60 10.89 -1.47 -5.51
C TYR A 60 10.73 -0.24 -6.39
N LYS A 61 11.57 0.77 -6.18
CA LYS A 61 11.70 1.92 -7.07
C LYS A 61 13.16 2.19 -7.32
N THR A 62 13.59 2.00 -8.55
CA THR A 62 14.95 2.31 -9.01
C THR A 62 14.90 3.55 -9.89
N VAL A 63 15.69 4.55 -9.55
CA VAL A 63 15.85 5.80 -10.31
C VAL A 63 17.30 5.88 -10.76
N VAL A 64 17.54 5.92 -12.06
CA VAL A 64 18.89 5.96 -12.65
C VAL A 64 19.00 7.15 -13.58
N LYS A 65 20.09 7.91 -13.48
CA LYS A 65 20.38 9.00 -14.43
C LYS A 65 20.75 8.41 -15.79
N LEU A 66 20.11 8.87 -16.85
CA LEU A 66 20.46 8.48 -18.22
C LEU A 66 21.70 9.25 -18.69
N ARG A 67 22.79 8.53 -18.96
CA ARG A 67 24.07 9.12 -19.39
C ARG A 67 24.01 9.68 -20.82
N ASP A 68 23.30 8.99 -21.71
CA ASP A 68 23.07 9.39 -23.11
C ASP A 68 21.58 9.64 -23.34
N SER A 69 21.04 10.70 -22.73
CA SER A 69 19.63 11.06 -22.94
C SER A 69 19.33 11.62 -24.34
N GLY A 70 20.37 11.87 -25.15
CA GLY A 70 20.27 12.47 -26.49
C GLY A 70 19.72 13.90 -26.48
N ALA A 71 19.61 14.53 -25.31
CA ALA A 71 19.00 15.85 -25.17
C ALA A 71 20.03 16.96 -25.39
N ILE A 72 19.88 17.70 -26.49
CA ILE A 72 20.75 18.83 -26.88
C ILE A 72 20.59 20.03 -25.92
N ASN A 73 19.50 20.09 -25.14
CA ASN A 73 19.16 21.24 -24.28
C ASN A 73 19.08 20.91 -22.77
N SER A 74 20.04 20.13 -22.24
CA SER A 74 20.37 20.05 -20.79
C SER A 74 19.24 19.81 -19.78
N TRP A 75 18.26 18.95 -20.08
CA TRP A 75 17.38 18.40 -19.03
C TRP A 75 17.85 17.01 -18.65
N GLU A 76 18.28 16.86 -17.40
CA GLU A 76 18.65 15.58 -16.80
C GLU A 76 17.45 14.62 -16.85
N ARG A 77 17.57 13.55 -17.62
CA ARG A 77 16.52 12.52 -17.72
C ARG A 77 16.86 11.36 -16.78
N HIS A 78 15.84 10.91 -16.07
CA HIS A 78 15.93 9.74 -15.19
C HIS A 78 15.10 8.61 -15.78
N SER A 79 15.66 7.41 -15.78
CA SER A 79 14.91 6.17 -15.96
C SER A 79 14.39 5.73 -14.60
N VAL A 80 13.07 5.58 -14.48
CA VAL A 80 12.41 5.09 -13.27
C VAL A 80 11.82 3.72 -13.57
N VAL A 81 12.23 2.72 -12.80
CA VAL A 81 11.69 1.36 -12.88
C VAL A 81 11.05 1.03 -11.56
N VAL A 82 9.80 0.57 -11.60
CA VAL A 82 9.06 0.13 -10.42
C VAL A 82 8.67 -1.34 -10.55
N THR A 83 8.84 -2.07 -9.45
CA THR A 83 8.35 -3.44 -9.30
C THR A 83 7.54 -3.52 -8.02
N ARG A 84 6.38 -4.14 -8.10
CA ARG A 84 5.50 -4.44 -6.95
C ARG A 84 5.29 -5.94 -6.91
N ALA A 85 5.32 -6.53 -5.71
CA ALA A 85 5.18 -7.98 -5.55
C ALA A 85 4.77 -8.34 -4.11
N CYS A 86 4.53 -9.64 -3.89
CA CYS A 86 4.52 -10.29 -2.59
C CYS A 86 5.94 -10.78 -2.24
N GLU A 87 6.32 -10.70 -0.98
CA GLU A 87 7.56 -11.28 -0.48
C GLU A 87 7.38 -11.93 0.90
N PRO A 88 8.01 -13.08 1.17
CA PRO A 88 7.96 -13.70 2.50
C PRO A 88 8.45 -12.75 3.59
N ARG A 89 7.79 -12.73 4.75
CA ARG A 89 8.10 -11.87 5.89
C ARG A 89 9.42 -12.21 6.58
N LYS A 90 9.90 -13.46 6.45
CA LYS A 90 11.07 -13.99 7.16
C LYS A 90 12.27 -13.02 7.15
N GLY A 91 12.59 -12.47 8.32
CA GLY A 91 13.73 -11.58 8.54
C GLY A 91 13.56 -10.15 8.01
N LYS A 92 12.34 -9.75 7.62
CA LYS A 92 12.04 -8.43 7.05
C LYS A 92 11.15 -7.64 8.01
N THR A 93 11.28 -6.31 7.97
CA THR A 93 10.47 -5.39 8.77
C THR A 93 9.70 -4.44 7.85
N GLN A 94 8.58 -3.90 8.31
CA GLN A 94 7.77 -2.92 7.57
C GLN A 94 8.45 -1.56 7.53
N GLN A 95 9.50 -1.44 6.73
CA GLN A 95 10.28 -0.23 6.57
C GLN A 95 10.69 -0.06 5.10
N CYS A 96 11.31 1.08 4.81
CA CYS A 96 11.97 1.31 3.53
C CYS A 96 13.48 1.27 3.70
N THR A 97 14.19 0.57 2.83
CA THR A 97 15.65 0.61 2.72
C THR A 97 16.06 1.14 1.36
N GLY A 98 17.17 1.88 1.31
CA GLY A 98 17.67 2.47 0.09
C GLY A 98 19.16 2.20 -0.09
N TRP A 99 19.58 2.00 -1.34
CA TRP A 99 20.99 1.85 -1.68
C TRP A 99 21.29 2.46 -3.05
N GLN A 100 22.54 2.86 -3.25
CA GLN A 100 23.01 3.41 -4.52
C GLN A 100 23.51 2.31 -5.44
N ASN A 101 23.15 2.36 -6.72
CA ASN A 101 23.63 1.46 -7.77
C ASN A 101 23.99 2.28 -9.01
N ASN A 102 25.24 2.20 -9.48
CA ASN A 102 25.66 2.73 -10.79
C ASN A 102 25.12 4.13 -11.14
N GLY A 103 25.25 5.11 -10.24
CA GLY A 103 24.77 6.48 -10.48
C GLY A 103 23.25 6.66 -10.34
N GLY A 104 22.55 5.67 -9.80
CA GLY A 104 21.15 5.71 -9.41
C GLY A 104 20.92 5.29 -7.96
N ILE A 105 19.67 5.39 -7.52
CA ILE A 105 19.21 4.98 -6.18
C ILE A 105 18.10 3.96 -6.36
N THR A 106 18.13 2.89 -5.57
CA THR A 106 17.02 1.95 -5.42
C THR A 106 16.45 2.04 -4.02
N ILE A 107 15.13 2.13 -3.92
CA ILE A 107 14.37 2.14 -2.67
C ILE A 107 13.46 0.91 -2.67
N LYS A 108 13.49 0.15 -1.58
CA LYS A 108 12.65 -1.01 -1.35
C LYS A 108 11.84 -0.81 -0.07
N CYS A 109 10.52 -0.91 -0.15
CA CYS A 109 9.61 -0.74 0.98
C CYS A 109 8.75 -1.98 1.19
N TRP A 110 8.59 -2.41 2.45
CA TRP A 110 7.65 -3.47 2.84
C TRP A 110 6.49 -2.91 3.67
N CYS A 111 5.31 -3.48 3.49
CA CYS A 111 4.12 -3.15 4.27
C CYS A 111 3.18 -4.37 4.36
N GLY A 112 2.37 -4.43 5.41
CA GLY A 112 1.58 -5.62 5.77
C GLY A 112 0.07 -5.46 5.70
N SER A 113 -0.44 -4.61 4.81
CA SER A 113 -1.88 -4.43 4.60
C SER A 113 -2.22 -4.47 3.11
N ASP A 114 -3.47 -4.79 2.77
CA ASP A 114 -3.86 -4.94 1.36
C ASP A 114 -3.57 -3.70 0.52
N GLY A 115 -2.99 -3.91 -0.66
CA GLY A 115 -2.69 -2.87 -1.64
C GLY A 115 -1.74 -1.76 -1.15
N CYS A 116 -1.06 -1.93 -0.02
CA CYS A 116 -0.24 -0.87 0.59
C CYS A 116 0.98 -0.48 -0.26
N ASN A 117 1.43 -1.37 -1.15
CA ASN A 117 2.52 -1.10 -2.08
C ASN A 117 2.10 -0.26 -3.31
N SER A 118 0.86 0.26 -3.36
CA SER A 118 0.43 1.28 -4.33
C SER A 118 1.19 2.61 -4.16
N GLY A 119 1.61 2.97 -2.95
CA GLY A 119 2.37 4.21 -2.69
C GLY A 119 1.52 5.43 -2.33
N ARG A 120 0.23 5.27 -1.98
CA ARG A 120 -0.57 6.31 -1.32
C ARG A 120 -0.97 5.85 0.09
N ASN A 121 -0.61 6.65 1.09
CA ASN A 121 -1.00 6.47 2.48
C ASN A 121 -2.53 6.34 2.56
N VAL A 122 -3.00 5.16 2.95
CA VAL A 122 -4.42 4.93 3.20
C VAL A 122 -4.69 5.50 4.60
N ILE A 123 -5.09 6.78 4.63
CA ILE A 123 -5.58 7.52 5.81
C ILE A 123 -7.02 7.11 6.30
N PRO A 124 -7.87 6.32 5.60
CA PRO A 124 -9.28 6.18 5.96
C PRO A 124 -9.51 5.34 7.22
N SER A 125 -8.55 4.52 7.67
CA SER A 125 -8.65 3.82 8.97
C SER A 125 -8.67 4.80 10.16
N ARG A 126 -8.03 5.98 10.03
CA ARG A 126 -8.06 7.04 11.05
C ARG A 126 -9.36 7.85 11.05
N ALA A 127 -10.00 8.01 9.89
CA ALA A 127 -11.27 8.73 9.79
C ALA A 127 -12.44 7.93 10.39
N LEU A 128 -12.49 6.62 10.14
CA LEU A 128 -13.57 5.74 10.62
C LEU A 128 -13.51 5.48 12.13
N THR A 129 -12.33 5.46 12.71
CA THR A 129 -12.13 5.33 14.18
C THR A 129 -12.49 6.60 14.93
N ILE A 130 -12.21 7.78 14.35
CA ILE A 130 -12.64 9.07 14.94
C ILE A 130 -14.17 9.22 14.89
N LEU A 131 -14.80 8.81 13.79
CA LEU A 131 -16.26 8.91 13.64
C LEU A 131 -17.01 7.98 14.60
N SER A 132 -16.51 6.76 14.83
CA SER A 132 -17.13 5.80 15.77
C SER A 132 -16.97 6.23 17.23
N PHE A 133 -15.84 6.84 17.59
CA PHE A 133 -15.64 7.41 18.93
C PHE A 133 -16.57 8.60 19.21
N LEU A 134 -16.75 9.50 18.23
CA LEU A 134 -17.66 10.64 18.35
C LEU A 134 -19.13 10.21 18.48
N ALA A 135 -19.56 9.20 17.73
CA ALA A 135 -20.91 8.64 17.85
C ALA A 135 -21.14 7.99 19.22
N ALA A 136 -20.15 7.26 19.75
CA ALA A 136 -20.24 6.66 21.08
C ALA A 136 -20.38 7.72 22.19
N VAL A 137 -19.57 8.78 22.15
CA VAL A 137 -19.64 9.90 23.12
C VAL A 137 -20.99 10.62 23.07
N LEU A 138 -21.52 10.87 21.87
CA LEU A 138 -22.84 11.50 21.70
C LEU A 138 -23.97 10.65 22.29
N THR A 139 -23.91 9.31 22.14
CA THR A 139 -24.94 8.42 22.71
C THR A 139 -24.86 8.27 24.22
N LEU A 140 -23.66 8.37 24.82
CA LEU A 140 -23.48 8.36 26.27
C LEU A 140 -23.93 9.68 26.90
N ALA A 141 -23.57 10.81 26.30
CA ALA A 141 -24.00 12.13 26.77
C ALA A 141 -25.52 12.27 26.78
N ARG A 142 -26.20 11.74 25.75
CA ARG A 142 -27.68 11.75 25.64
C ARG A 142 -28.39 10.80 26.61
N ARG A 143 -27.67 9.91 27.31
CA ARG A 143 -28.22 9.04 28.36
C ARG A 143 -28.00 9.58 29.77
N LEU A 144 -27.13 10.58 29.92
CA LEU A 144 -26.74 11.19 31.21
C LEU A 144 -27.44 12.55 31.46
N LEU A 145 -28.03 13.11 30.41
CA LEU A 145 -29.01 14.21 30.43
C LEU A 145 -30.43 13.62 30.36
#